data_AF-A1TD07-F1
#
_entry.id   AF-A1TD07-F1
#
_cell.length_a   1.000
_cell.length_b   1.000
_cell.length_c   1.000
_cell.angle_alpha   90.00
_cell.angle_beta   90.00
_cell.angle_gamma   90.00
#
_symmetry.space_group_name_H-M   'P 1'
#
loop_
_entity.id
_entity.type
_entity.pdbx_description
1 polymer ?
#
loop_
_entity_poly.entity_id
_entity_poly.type
_entity_poly.pdbx_seq_one_letter_code
_entity_poly.pdbx_strand_id
1 'polypeptide(L)'
;MIDRAEGIPGSDDPFNETVATTGLFLIVTAIIALAFALASWGLSENLIALFAGAIAVVSFTASILCFMNQATDAAPSTGEATA
;
A
#
# COMPACT_ATOMS: atom_id res chain seq x y z
N MET A 1 27.68 -20.77 17.62
CA MET A 1 26.32 -21.21 17.23
C MET A 1 25.56 -19.95 16.89
N ILE A 2 25.26 -19.75 15.61
CA ILE A 2 24.42 -18.63 15.15
C ILE A 2 22.99 -19.04 15.49
N ASP A 3 22.48 -18.50 16.59
CA ASP A 3 21.06 -18.59 16.94
C ASP A 3 20.33 -17.56 16.08
N ARG A 4 20.10 -17.93 14.82
CA ARG A 4 19.11 -17.26 13.98
C ARG A 4 17.79 -17.91 14.39
N ALA A 5 17.27 -17.50 15.54
CA ALA A 5 15.85 -17.67 15.84
C ALA A 5 15.11 -16.89 14.75
N GLU A 6 14.71 -17.63 13.72
CA GLU A 6 13.78 -17.20 12.69
C GLU A 6 12.45 -17.01 13.42
N GLY A 7 12.29 -15.83 14.03
CA GLY A 7 11.04 -15.37 14.59
C GLY A 7 10.00 -15.49 13.50
N ILE A 8 8.95 -16.27 13.78
CA ILE A 8 7.79 -16.43 12.93
C ILE A 8 7.33 -15.00 12.58
N PRO A 9 7.39 -14.56 11.31
CA PRO A 9 6.84 -13.27 10.94
C PRO A 9 5.37 -13.35 11.28
N GLY A 10 5.01 -12.57 12.27
CA GLY A 10 3.70 -12.58 12.89
C GLY A 10 3.31 -11.12 13.01
N SER A 11 2.02 -10.86 12.83
CA SER A 11 1.32 -9.57 12.85
C SER A 11 1.94 -8.40 13.66
N ASP A 12 2.72 -8.66 14.71
CA ASP A 12 3.40 -7.68 15.58
C ASP A 12 4.76 -7.17 15.06
N ASP A 13 5.19 -7.54 13.84
CA ASP A 13 6.40 -6.98 13.25
C ASP A 13 6.25 -5.45 13.02
N PRO A 14 7.13 -4.60 13.58
CA PRO A 14 7.04 -3.14 13.47
C PRO A 14 7.17 -2.64 12.01
N PHE A 15 7.75 -3.46 11.14
CA PHE A 15 7.77 -3.21 9.70
C PHE A 15 6.37 -3.30 9.08
N ASN A 16 5.52 -4.21 9.54
CA ASN A 16 4.18 -4.41 8.99
C ASN A 16 3.26 -3.20 9.28
N GLU A 17 3.28 -2.69 10.52
CA GLU A 17 2.53 -1.48 10.91
C GLU A 17 2.99 -0.22 10.15
N THR A 18 4.30 -0.11 9.93
CA THR A 18 4.91 1.00 9.17
C THR A 18 4.50 0.95 7.69
N VAL A 19 4.50 -0.24 7.10
CA VAL A 19 4.10 -0.46 5.69
C VAL A 19 2.60 -0.20 5.51
N ALA A 20 1.76 -0.60 6.47
CA ALA A 20 0.32 -0.31 6.45
C ALA A 20 0.03 1.20 6.44
N THR A 21 0.67 1.94 7.34
CA THR A 21 0.53 3.40 7.42
C THR A 21 1.03 4.09 6.15
N THR A 22 2.14 3.61 5.60
CA THR A 22 2.70 4.13 4.33
C THR A 22 1.75 3.85 3.16
N GLY A 23 1.19 2.64 3.08
CA GLY A 23 0.19 2.27 2.08
C GLY A 23 -1.04 3.18 2.13
N LEU A 24 -1.53 3.50 3.34
CA LEU A 24 -2.64 4.43 3.54
C LEU A 24 -2.33 5.86 3.05
N PHE A 25 -1.11 6.34 3.27
CA PHE A 25 -0.71 7.67 2.78
C PHE A 25 -0.60 7.71 1.24
N LEU A 26 -0.07 6.65 0.65
CA LEU A 26 0.08 6.52 -0.80
C LEU A 26 -1.27 6.45 -1.52
N ILE A 27 -2.27 5.75 -0.96
CA ILE A 27 -3.60 5.69 -1.56
C ILE A 27 -4.32 7.05 -1.51
N VAL A 28 -4.20 7.79 -0.40
CA VAL A 28 -4.77 9.14 -0.30
C VAL A 28 -4.14 10.07 -1.34
N THR A 29 -2.81 10.01 -1.47
CA THR A 29 -2.07 10.77 -2.48
C THR A 29 -2.54 10.42 -3.90
N ALA A 30 -2.73 9.13 -4.19
CA ALA A 30 -3.22 8.67 -5.49
C ALA A 30 -4.61 9.21 -5.83
N ILE A 31 -5.53 9.22 -4.85
CA ILE A 31 -6.90 9.75 -5.04
C ILE A 31 -6.86 11.25 -5.35
N ILE A 32 -6.03 12.01 -4.63
CA ILE A 32 -5.87 13.45 -4.85
C ILE A 32 -5.31 13.71 -6.26
N ALA A 33 -4.24 13.01 -6.63
CA ALA A 33 -3.64 13.14 -7.96
C ALA A 33 -4.63 12.77 -9.08
N LEU A 34 -5.45 11.74 -8.88
CA LEU A 34 -6.50 11.36 -9.82
C LEU A 34 -7.57 12.45 -9.95
N ALA A 35 -8.00 13.06 -8.84
CA ALA A 35 -8.94 14.17 -8.85
C ALA A 35 -8.39 15.38 -9.65
N PHE A 36 -7.10 15.70 -9.48
CA PHE A 36 -6.44 16.73 -10.29
C PHE A 36 -6.36 16.36 -11.77
N ALA A 37 -6.07 15.10 -12.11
CA ALA A 37 -6.03 14.64 -13.49
C ALA A 37 -7.40 14.80 -14.17
N LEU A 38 -8.48 14.39 -13.49
CA LEU A 38 -9.86 14.53 -13.97
C LEU A 38 -10.30 16.00 -14.08
N ALA A 39 -9.94 16.83 -13.11
CA ALA A 39 -10.24 18.26 -13.13
C ALA A 39 -9.50 18.97 -14.28
N SER A 40 -8.25 18.59 -14.53
CA SER A 40 -7.40 19.17 -15.58
C SER A 40 -7.91 18.86 -16.99
N TRP A 41 -8.54 17.71 -17.22
CA TRP A 41 -9.26 17.44 -18.47
C TRP A 41 -10.44 18.39 -18.69
N GLY A 42 -11.14 18.80 -17.62
CA GLY A 42 -12.18 19.83 -17.70
C GLY A 42 -11.65 21.21 -18.10
N LEU A 43 -10.37 21.48 -17.86
CA LEU A 43 -9.68 22.74 -18.17
C LEU A 43 -8.83 22.66 -19.46
N SER A 44 -8.84 21.53 -20.17
CA SER A 44 -8.03 21.23 -21.38
C SER A 44 -6.49 21.19 -21.19
N GLU A 45 -6.00 21.13 -19.95
CA GLU A 45 -4.57 21.04 -19.63
C GLU A 45 -4.05 19.59 -19.70
N ASN A 46 -3.96 19.05 -20.91
CA ASN A 46 -3.62 17.63 -21.12
C ASN A 46 -2.26 17.19 -20.55
N LEU A 47 -1.27 18.10 -20.47
CA LEU A 47 0.03 17.79 -19.88
C LEU A 47 -0.06 17.56 -18.37
N ILE A 48 -0.79 18.40 -17.65
CA ILE A 48 -0.96 18.27 -16.20
C ILE A 48 -1.78 17.02 -15.89
N ALA A 49 -2.83 16.75 -16.69
CA ALA A 49 -3.61 15.52 -16.56
C ALA A 49 -2.76 14.25 -16.74
N LEU A 50 -1.83 14.25 -17.71
CA LEU A 50 -0.92 13.12 -17.95
C LEU A 50 0.00 12.88 -16.75
N PHE A 51 0.69 13.91 -16.26
CA PHE A 51 1.63 13.77 -15.16
C PHE A 51 0.93 13.42 -13.84
N ALA A 52 -0.20 14.07 -13.54
CA ALA A 52 -1.00 13.76 -12.36
C ALA A 52 -1.57 12.34 -12.41
N GLY A 53 -2.04 11.91 -13.59
CA GLY A 53 -2.48 10.53 -13.81
C GLY A 53 -1.35 9.52 -13.62
N ALA A 54 -0.15 9.79 -14.12
CA ALA A 54 1.01 8.92 -13.94
C ALA A 54 1.40 8.79 -12.46
N ILE A 55 1.42 9.90 -11.72
CA ILE A 55 1.66 9.90 -10.27
C ILE A 55 0.58 9.08 -9.55
N ALA A 56 -0.69 9.27 -9.91
CA ALA A 56 -1.80 8.52 -9.34
C ALA A 56 -1.62 7.01 -9.51
N VAL A 57 -1.26 6.55 -10.72
CA VAL A 57 -1.02 5.13 -11.00
C VAL A 57 0.14 4.59 -10.16
N VAL A 58 1.28 5.29 -10.13
CA VAL A 58 2.45 4.84 -9.37
C VAL A 58 2.15 4.76 -7.87
N SER A 59 1.53 5.80 -7.29
CA SER A 59 1.14 5.81 -5.89
C SER A 59 0.11 4.73 -5.56
N PHE A 60 -0.87 4.50 -6.44
CA PHE A 60 -1.86 3.45 -6.28
C PHE A 60 -1.21 2.06 -6.30
N THR A 61 -0.38 1.77 -7.29
CA THR A 61 0.33 0.48 -7.37
C THR A 61 1.23 0.25 -6.16
N ALA A 62 1.99 1.27 -5.73
CA ALA A 62 2.81 1.17 -4.52
C ALA A 62 1.97 0.90 -3.27
N SER A 63 0.80 1.54 -3.11
CA SER A 63 -0.10 1.27 -1.99
C SER A 63 -0.62 -0.18 -1.98
N ILE A 64 -0.94 -0.74 -3.15
CA ILE A 64 -1.36 -2.14 -3.28
C ILE A 64 -0.24 -3.08 -2.86
N LEU A 65 1.01 -2.83 -3.28
CA LEU A 65 2.15 -3.66 -2.88
C LEU A 65 2.37 -3.63 -1.37
N CYS A 66 2.22 -2.46 -0.73
CA CYS A 66 2.26 -2.34 0.72
C CYS A 66 1.17 -3.18 1.40
N PHE A 67 -0.06 -3.16 0.89
CA PHE A 67 -1.17 -3.95 1.46
C PHE A 67 -1.07 -5.45 1.14
N MET A 68 -0.55 -5.85 -0.03
CA MET A 68 -0.33 -7.25 -0.41
C MET A 68 0.70 -7.94 0.48
N ASN A 69 1.72 -7.20 0.94
CA ASN A 69 2.69 -7.74 1.88
C ASN A 69 2.01 -8.16 3.20
N GLN A 70 0.98 -7.42 3.64
CA GLN A 70 0.19 -7.81 4.82
C GLN A 70 -0.74 -9.01 4.55
N ALA A 71 -1.37 -9.06 3.38
CA ALA A 71 -2.32 -10.13 3.02
C ALA A 71 -1.64 -11.50 2.82
N THR A 72 -0.36 -11.49 2.39
CA THR A 72 0.44 -12.71 2.22
C THR A 72 0.84 -13.29 3.58
N ASP A 73 1.08 -12.44 4.57
CA ASP A 73 1.40 -12.83 5.95
C ASP A 73 0.15 -13.33 6.71
N ALA A 74 -1.04 -12.83 6.35
CA ALA A 74 -2.33 -13.24 6.92
C ALA A 74 -2.87 -14.61 6.43
N ALA A 75 -2.04 -15.46 5.79
CA ALA A 75 -2.42 -16.84 5.53
C ALA A 75 -2.54 -17.60 6.88
N PRO A 76 -3.65 -18.34 7.11
CA PRO A 76 -4.20 -18.56 8.44
C PRO A 76 -3.29 -19.40 9.35
N SER A 77 -3.01 -18.88 10.55
CA SER A 77 -2.73 -19.70 11.73
C SER A 77 -3.95 -20.59 12.02
N THR A 78 -3.93 -21.81 11.50
CA THR A 78 -4.85 -22.89 11.88
C THR A 78 -4.55 -23.26 13.34
N GLY A 79 -5.01 -22.46 14.31
CA GLY A 79 -4.59 -22.63 15.70
C GLY A 79 -5.47 -22.03 16.81
N GLU A 80 -6.59 -21.36 16.53
CA GLU A 80 -7.40 -20.74 17.61
C GLU A 80 -8.88 -21.15 17.62
N ALA A 81 -9.24 -22.26 16.95
CA ALA A 81 -10.58 -22.83 17.01
C ALA A 81 -10.71 -23.97 18.04
N THR A 82 -10.12 -23.85 19.24
CA THR A 82 -10.51 -24.65 20.42
C THR A 82 -10.03 -23.96 21.71
N ALA A 83 -10.91 -23.21 22.37
CA ALA A 83 -10.88 -22.97 23.82
C ALA A 83 -12.30 -22.75 24.33
#